data_AF-A0A939RJS0-F1
#
_entry.id   AF-A0A939RJS0-F1
#
_cell.length_a   1.000
_cell.length_b   1.000
_cell.length_c   1.000
_cell.angle_alpha   90.00
_cell.angle_beta   90.00
_cell.angle_gamma   90.00
#
_symmetry.space_group_name_H-M   'P 1'
#
loop_
_entity.id
_entity.type
_entity.pdbx_description
1 polymer ?
#
loop_
_entity_poly.entity_id
_entity_poly.type
_entity_poly.pdbx_seq_one_letter_code
_entity_poly.pdbx_strand_id
1 'polypeptide(L)'
;MDSQQSSSQPVVKKVLVKRVKVLVKRPVAAAPSAAAPQPTTTVKVPVKRVVSPAAPQTAQPAPAAPTAKVSASGRKSYVGQVIEGVTVKPIVIKLPANIFNAVKRRKKIPQKILTLYIYARVYAQRVAEEAGERFPALRVELPEDTMQMAEIMQNLNGGTFLDNVFKDFNTIAPFINGFAQIVTSQLKPEELIPAGLDYLRGREIGYDEQIILAYLDILLDLNMLKDKKELKEAKQKAKQIVDDIRKLEKKEENMRNNFIKAIERKHFPVDAKKLINNYFTLAKKEPEKAYETLITNPLFFSPILIEKMPKKFFGLAKPTPQDAQAVNKQLASFLKKLKA
;
A
#
# COMPACT_ATOMS: atom_id res chain seq x y z
N MET A 1 -14.89 4.74 56.42
CA MET A 1 -15.75 5.86 55.98
C MET A 1 -15.23 6.34 54.65
N ASP A 2 -16.03 6.09 53.63
CA ASP A 2 -15.77 6.27 52.21
C ASP A 2 -15.50 7.73 51.85
N SER A 3 -14.47 7.96 51.06
CA SER A 3 -14.28 9.22 50.32
C SER A 3 -14.49 8.94 48.85
N GLN A 4 -15.70 9.23 48.38
CA GLN A 4 -16.06 9.32 46.97
C GLN A 4 -15.29 10.48 46.33
N GLN A 5 -14.47 10.20 45.33
CA GLN A 5 -13.92 11.21 44.45
C GLN A 5 -14.44 10.95 43.03
N SER A 6 -15.30 11.86 42.59
CA SER A 6 -15.85 11.96 41.25
C SER A 6 -14.72 12.09 40.21
N SER A 7 -14.67 11.18 39.24
CA SER A 7 -13.95 11.42 37.99
C SER A 7 -14.89 11.22 36.80
N SER A 8 -15.04 12.32 36.06
CA SER A 8 -15.78 12.47 34.82
C SER A 8 -15.15 11.64 33.70
N GLN A 9 -15.98 10.84 33.03
CA GLN A 9 -15.65 10.03 31.85
C GLN A 9 -15.21 10.88 30.65
N PRO A 10 -14.63 10.23 29.63
CA PRO A 10 -15.26 10.37 28.31
C PRO A 10 -15.75 9.05 27.71
N VAL A 11 -17.05 9.04 27.41
CA VAL A 11 -17.80 7.98 26.72
C VAL A 11 -17.30 7.80 25.29
N VAL A 12 -16.66 6.68 25.00
CA VAL A 12 -16.32 6.27 23.63
C VAL A 12 -17.56 5.64 22.97
N LYS A 13 -18.24 6.41 22.12
CA LYS A 13 -19.34 5.89 21.28
C LYS A 13 -18.76 4.97 20.20
N LYS A 14 -18.95 3.66 20.35
CA LYS A 14 -18.69 2.65 19.32
C LYS A 14 -19.65 2.85 18.14
N VAL A 15 -19.15 3.29 16.99
CA VAL A 15 -19.90 3.34 15.74
C VAL A 15 -19.86 1.96 15.08
N LEU A 16 -21.00 1.26 15.13
CA LEU A 16 -21.21 -0.04 14.51
C LEU A 16 -21.47 0.14 13.01
N VAL A 17 -20.45 -0.07 12.17
CA VAL A 17 -20.62 -0.06 10.71
C VAL A 17 -21.11 -1.44 10.26
N LYS A 18 -22.42 -1.59 10.06
CA LYS A 18 -23.00 -2.78 9.41
C LYS A 18 -22.57 -2.83 7.95
N ARG A 19 -21.79 -3.85 7.58
CA ARG A 19 -21.46 -4.19 6.18
C ARG A 19 -22.71 -4.77 5.51
N VAL A 20 -23.30 -4.04 4.57
CA VAL A 20 -24.34 -4.55 3.67
C VAL A 20 -23.64 -5.34 2.55
N LYS A 21 -23.83 -6.67 2.52
CA LYS A 21 -23.42 -7.52 1.39
C LYS A 21 -24.43 -7.37 0.27
N VAL A 22 -24.05 -6.70 -0.82
CA VAL A 22 -24.81 -6.72 -2.07
C VAL A 22 -24.39 -7.96 -2.85
N LEU A 23 -25.30 -8.92 -2.95
CA LEU A 23 -25.16 -10.17 -3.70
C LEU A 23 -25.43 -9.90 -5.18
N VAL A 24 -24.38 -9.70 -5.98
CA VAL A 24 -24.52 -9.64 -7.44
C VAL A 24 -24.42 -11.06 -7.99
N LYS A 25 -25.56 -11.64 -8.37
CA LYS A 25 -25.64 -12.91 -9.12
C LYS A 25 -24.99 -12.72 -10.50
N ARG A 26 -23.94 -13.49 -10.79
CA ARG A 26 -23.45 -13.70 -12.16
C ARG A 26 -24.01 -15.02 -12.70
N PRO A 27 -24.39 -15.08 -13.99
CA PRO A 27 -24.87 -16.32 -14.60
C PRO A 27 -23.72 -17.33 -14.76
N VAL A 28 -24.11 -18.59 -14.56
CA VAL A 28 -23.31 -19.81 -14.63
C VAL A 28 -22.80 -20.01 -16.05
N ALA A 29 -21.48 -20.22 -16.20
CA ALA A 29 -20.88 -20.77 -17.40
C ALA A 29 -20.17 -22.08 -17.03
N ALA A 30 -20.40 -23.09 -17.85
CA ALA A 30 -20.03 -24.49 -17.63
C ALA A 30 -18.51 -24.71 -17.52
N ALA A 31 -18.13 -25.60 -16.60
CA ALA A 31 -16.80 -26.19 -16.53
C ALA A 31 -16.70 -27.40 -17.49
N PRO A 32 -15.55 -27.61 -18.13
CA PRO A 32 -15.15 -28.93 -18.58
C PRO A 32 -14.06 -29.54 -17.68
N SER A 33 -14.10 -30.87 -17.69
CA SER A 33 -13.47 -31.86 -16.84
C SER A 33 -11.94 -31.98 -16.94
N ALA A 34 -11.40 -32.66 -15.93
CA ALA A 34 -10.01 -33.04 -15.67
C ALA A 34 -9.31 -33.88 -16.75
N ALA A 35 -7.97 -33.80 -16.76
CA ALA A 35 -7.09 -34.90 -17.15
C ALA A 35 -5.77 -34.83 -16.36
N ALA A 36 -5.33 -35.99 -15.87
CA ALA A 36 -4.21 -36.25 -14.97
C ALA A 36 -2.89 -36.61 -15.75
N PRO A 37 -1.74 -36.82 -15.08
CA PRO A 37 -0.39 -36.61 -15.61
C PRO A 37 0.28 -37.87 -16.21
N GLN A 38 1.33 -37.69 -17.00
CA GLN A 38 2.22 -38.74 -17.52
C GLN A 38 3.71 -38.29 -17.49
N PRO A 39 4.69 -39.22 -17.48
CA PRO A 39 5.83 -39.18 -16.56
C PRO A 39 7.21 -38.87 -17.17
N THR A 40 8.18 -38.73 -16.26
CA THR A 40 9.63 -38.63 -16.41
C THR A 40 10.30 -39.81 -17.12
N THR A 41 11.25 -39.53 -18.00
CA THR A 41 12.23 -40.51 -18.52
C THR A 41 13.66 -40.01 -18.34
N THR A 42 14.36 -40.65 -17.41
CA THR A 42 15.82 -40.74 -17.27
C THR A 42 16.42 -41.56 -18.43
N VAL A 43 17.51 -41.10 -19.03
CA VAL A 43 18.38 -41.94 -19.88
C VAL A 43 19.84 -41.82 -19.44
N LYS A 44 20.46 -43.00 -19.36
CA LYS A 44 21.76 -43.33 -18.77
C LYS A 44 22.93 -42.99 -19.69
N VAL A 45 24.03 -42.65 -19.04
CA VAL A 45 25.41 -42.52 -19.54
C VAL A 45 25.93 -43.84 -20.12
N PRO A 46 26.86 -43.79 -21.09
CA PRO A 46 28.00 -44.70 -21.06
C PRO A 46 29.35 -43.96 -21.11
N VAL A 47 30.18 -44.35 -20.15
CA VAL A 47 31.61 -44.03 -20.01
C VAL A 47 32.40 -44.87 -21.01
N LYS A 48 33.39 -44.28 -21.70
CA LYS A 48 34.52 -45.03 -22.27
C LYS A 48 35.84 -44.51 -21.70
N ARG A 49 36.54 -45.44 -21.05
CA ARG A 49 37.89 -45.36 -20.49
C ARG A 49 38.87 -45.84 -21.56
N VAL A 50 40.00 -45.15 -21.73
CA VAL A 50 41.19 -45.67 -22.42
C VAL A 50 42.39 -45.41 -21.51
N VAL A 51 43.23 -46.43 -21.38
CA VAL A 51 44.42 -46.50 -20.52
C VAL A 51 45.68 -46.26 -21.38
N SER A 52 46.66 -45.59 -20.75
CA SER A 52 48.07 -45.20 -21.09
C SER A 52 48.96 -46.33 -21.69
N PRO A 53 50.28 -46.17 -22.04
CA PRO A 53 51.30 -45.22 -21.51
C PRO A 53 52.48 -44.77 -22.43
N ALA A 54 53.29 -43.78 -21.97
CA ALA A 54 54.78 -43.77 -21.89
C ALA A 54 55.37 -42.33 -21.83
N ALA A 55 56.33 -42.10 -20.93
CA ALA A 55 57.15 -40.89 -20.74
C ALA A 55 58.61 -41.17 -21.20
N PRO A 56 59.68 -40.35 -20.95
CA PRO A 56 59.81 -38.95 -20.51
C PRO A 56 60.85 -38.12 -21.33
N GLN A 57 60.78 -36.78 -21.36
CA GLN A 57 61.96 -35.90 -21.64
C GLN A 57 61.89 -34.57 -20.86
N THR A 58 63.08 -34.03 -20.61
CA THR A 58 63.57 -33.16 -19.53
C THR A 58 63.51 -31.63 -19.76
N ALA A 59 63.43 -30.87 -18.65
CA ALA A 59 63.99 -29.52 -18.28
C ALA A 59 64.17 -28.44 -19.37
N GLN A 60 63.87 -27.14 -19.23
CA GLN A 60 63.95 -26.18 -18.10
C GLN A 60 63.27 -24.81 -18.52
N PRO A 61 63.30 -23.70 -17.76
CA PRO A 61 62.14 -22.84 -17.48
C PRO A 61 61.97 -21.60 -18.38
N ALA A 62 60.73 -21.11 -18.51
CA ALA A 62 60.40 -19.83 -19.14
C ALA A 62 59.58 -18.94 -18.18
N PRO A 63 59.73 -17.60 -18.26
CA PRO A 63 59.54 -16.67 -17.15
C PRO A 63 58.07 -16.36 -16.81
N ALA A 64 57.86 -16.00 -15.54
CA ALA A 64 56.59 -15.56 -14.98
C ALA A 64 55.98 -14.40 -15.79
N ALA A 65 54.80 -14.65 -16.35
CA ALA A 65 53.91 -13.61 -16.85
C ALA A 65 53.01 -13.11 -15.71
N PRO A 66 52.71 -11.80 -15.65
CA PRO A 66 52.01 -11.18 -14.54
C PRO A 66 50.56 -11.66 -14.45
N THR A 67 50.11 -11.84 -13.22
CA THR A 67 48.73 -12.16 -12.82
C THR A 67 47.75 -11.10 -13.31
N ALA A 68 47.20 -11.30 -14.51
CA ALA A 68 46.01 -10.60 -14.95
C ALA A 68 44.80 -11.16 -14.17
N LYS A 69 44.30 -10.38 -13.21
CA LYS A 69 42.94 -10.56 -12.68
C LYS A 69 41.99 -10.42 -13.88
N VAL A 70 41.44 -11.54 -14.33
CA VAL A 70 40.36 -11.54 -15.32
C VAL A 70 39.13 -10.93 -14.65
N SER A 71 38.89 -9.65 -14.96
CA SER A 71 37.64 -8.95 -14.67
C SER A 71 36.51 -9.62 -15.46
N ALA A 72 35.75 -10.47 -14.78
CA ALA A 72 34.54 -11.10 -15.32
C ALA A 72 33.33 -10.16 -15.21
N SER A 73 33.43 -8.94 -15.75
CA SER A 73 32.29 -8.03 -15.89
C SER A 73 32.08 -7.71 -17.37
N GLY A 74 30.84 -7.88 -17.84
CA GLY A 74 30.41 -7.44 -19.17
C GLY A 74 30.22 -5.92 -19.28
N ARG A 75 30.50 -5.16 -18.22
CA ARG A 75 30.43 -3.69 -18.21
C ARG A 75 31.78 -3.10 -18.59
N LYS A 76 31.75 -2.06 -19.43
CA LYS A 76 32.96 -1.31 -19.78
C LYS A 76 33.49 -0.60 -18.52
N SER A 77 34.73 -0.91 -18.14
CA SER A 77 35.46 -0.18 -17.11
C SER A 77 36.06 1.09 -17.74
N TYR A 78 35.83 2.24 -17.14
CA TYR A 78 36.29 3.54 -17.64
C TYR A 78 37.50 4.08 -16.87
N VAL A 79 38.11 3.27 -16.00
CA VAL A 79 39.25 3.66 -15.16
C VAL A 79 40.36 4.29 -16.02
N GLY A 80 40.75 5.53 -15.71
CA GLY A 80 41.78 6.28 -16.43
C GLY A 80 41.31 7.03 -17.68
N GLN A 81 40.05 6.87 -18.12
CA GLN A 81 39.49 7.67 -19.20
C GLN A 81 39.05 9.05 -18.68
N VAL A 82 39.22 10.08 -19.52
CA VAL A 82 38.71 11.43 -19.26
C VAL A 82 37.40 11.57 -20.04
N ILE A 83 36.29 11.65 -19.31
CA ILE A 83 34.95 11.82 -19.89
C ILE A 83 34.43 13.14 -19.36
N GLU A 84 34.03 14.05 -20.25
CA GLU A 84 33.55 15.40 -19.90
C GLU A 84 34.51 16.20 -18.99
N GLY A 85 35.83 16.02 -19.17
CA GLY A 85 36.86 16.74 -18.39
C GLY A 85 37.11 16.19 -16.98
N VAL A 86 36.47 15.08 -16.59
CA VAL A 86 36.68 14.41 -15.30
C VAL A 86 37.42 13.09 -15.50
N THR A 87 38.59 12.95 -14.87
CA THR A 87 39.34 11.69 -14.86
C THR A 87 38.62 10.66 -14.00
N VAL A 88 38.23 9.54 -14.60
CA VAL A 88 37.54 8.44 -13.90
C VAL A 88 38.53 7.72 -12.98
N LYS A 89 38.25 7.74 -11.68
CA LYS A 89 39.10 7.14 -10.63
C LYS A 89 38.63 5.73 -10.29
N PRO A 90 39.57 4.79 -10.00
CA PRO A 90 39.21 3.48 -9.50
C PRO A 90 38.63 3.58 -8.09
N ILE A 91 37.58 2.81 -7.80
CA ILE A 91 36.98 2.72 -6.47
C ILE A 91 37.63 1.56 -5.71
N VAL A 92 38.43 1.89 -4.70
CA VAL A 92 38.91 0.89 -3.73
C VAL A 92 37.96 0.88 -2.54
N ILE A 93 37.10 -0.14 -2.47
CA ILE A 93 36.14 -0.29 -1.38
C ILE A 93 36.85 -0.97 -0.20
N LYS A 94 37.03 -0.22 0.89
CA LYS A 94 37.57 -0.75 2.17
C LYS A 94 36.43 -0.86 3.19
N LEU A 95 36.49 -1.88 4.04
CA LEU A 95 35.57 -1.99 5.16
C LEU A 95 35.81 -0.83 6.14
N PRO A 96 34.78 -0.05 6.50
CA PRO A 96 34.90 0.97 7.53
C PRO A 96 34.98 0.32 8.91
N ALA A 97 35.63 0.98 9.88
CA ALA A 97 35.71 0.51 11.26
C ALA A 97 34.34 0.31 11.94
N ASN A 98 33.31 1.01 11.46
CA ASN A 98 31.93 0.82 11.91
C ASN A 98 30.96 0.87 10.71
N ILE A 99 30.51 -0.30 10.26
CA ILE A 99 29.58 -0.48 9.14
C ILE A 99 28.23 0.15 9.46
N PHE A 100 27.71 -0.07 10.66
CA PHE A 100 26.40 0.43 11.09
C PHE A 100 26.30 1.95 10.96
N ASN A 101 27.28 2.68 11.50
CA ASN A 101 27.33 4.13 11.42
C ASN A 101 27.52 4.63 9.99
N ALA A 102 28.31 3.92 9.16
CA ALA A 102 28.49 4.28 7.76
C ALA A 102 27.18 4.18 6.97
N VAL A 103 26.36 3.16 7.23
CA VAL A 103 25.02 3.01 6.67
C VAL A 103 24.08 4.10 7.21
N LYS A 104 24.04 4.31 8.52
CA LYS A 104 23.14 5.27 9.19
C LYS A 104 23.34 6.72 8.73
N ARG A 105 24.55 7.11 8.33
CA ARG A 105 24.86 8.44 7.76
C ARG A 105 24.11 8.74 6.45
N ARG A 106 23.61 7.72 5.74
CA ARG A 106 22.85 7.91 4.50
C ARG A 106 21.42 8.34 4.81
N LYS A 107 20.98 9.42 4.15
CA LYS A 107 19.64 10.00 4.35
C LYS A 107 18.53 9.20 3.67
N LYS A 108 18.80 8.61 2.51
CA LYS A 108 17.80 7.90 1.69
C LYS A 108 17.91 6.39 1.91
N ILE A 109 16.77 5.72 2.06
CA ILE A 109 16.71 4.26 2.25
C ILE A 109 17.43 3.48 1.13
N PRO A 110 17.24 3.78 -0.17
CA PRO A 110 17.99 3.08 -1.22
C PRO A 110 19.51 3.21 -1.09
N GLN A 111 19.99 4.36 -0.62
CA GLN A 111 21.42 4.58 -0.37
C GLN A 111 21.91 3.79 0.86
N LYS A 112 21.08 3.68 1.90
CA LYS A 112 21.38 2.81 3.06
C LYS A 112 21.50 1.35 2.60
N ILE A 113 20.55 0.86 1.80
CA ILE A 113 20.54 -0.50 1.24
C ILE A 113 21.79 -0.76 0.41
N LEU A 114 22.12 0.13 -0.54
CA LEU A 114 23.31 -0.02 -1.37
C LEU A 114 24.60 0.00 -0.54
N THR A 115 24.70 0.94 0.42
CA THR A 115 25.89 1.05 1.29
C THR A 115 26.07 -0.22 2.11
N LEU A 116 24.98 -0.75 2.69
CA LEU A 116 25.01 -2.02 3.42
C LEU A 116 25.40 -3.17 2.51
N TYR A 117 24.80 -3.27 1.32
CA TYR A 117 25.08 -4.33 0.35
C TYR A 117 26.56 -4.37 -0.03
N ILE A 118 27.15 -3.21 -0.33
CA ILE A 118 28.56 -3.10 -0.66
C ILE A 118 29.43 -3.64 0.49
N TYR A 119 29.21 -3.18 1.73
CA TYR A 119 30.04 -3.60 2.85
C TYR A 119 29.82 -5.06 3.24
N ALA A 120 28.58 -5.54 3.23
CA ALA A 120 28.25 -6.93 3.51
C ALA A 120 28.87 -7.87 2.48
N ARG A 121 28.87 -7.49 1.20
CA ARG A 121 29.51 -8.27 0.14
C ARG A 121 31.03 -8.33 0.30
N VAL A 122 31.70 -7.19 0.51
CA VAL A 122 33.17 -7.19 0.66
C VAL A 122 33.58 -7.98 1.91
N TYR A 123 32.80 -7.87 2.99
CA TYR A 123 33.00 -8.67 4.19
C TYR A 123 32.83 -10.17 3.91
N ALA A 124 31.71 -10.57 3.32
CA ALA A 124 31.41 -11.97 3.00
C ALA A 124 32.45 -12.58 2.04
N GLN A 125 32.94 -11.81 1.07
CA GLN A 125 34.00 -12.26 0.17
C GLN A 125 35.31 -12.50 0.91
N ARG A 126 35.68 -11.61 1.83
CA ARG A 126 36.87 -11.78 2.67
C ARG A 126 36.75 -13.02 3.56
N VAL A 127 35.59 -13.25 4.17
CA VAL A 127 35.33 -14.46 4.99
C VAL A 127 35.45 -15.73 4.14
N ALA A 128 34.89 -15.73 2.92
CA ALA A 128 35.03 -16.86 2.00
C ALA A 128 36.49 -17.11 1.59
N GLU A 129 37.25 -16.05 1.30
CA GLU A 129 38.68 -16.14 0.96
C GLU A 129 39.50 -16.70 2.14
N GLU A 130 39.24 -16.24 3.37
CA GLU A 130 39.88 -16.73 4.59
C GLU A 130 39.52 -18.20 4.88
N ALA A 131 38.31 -18.64 4.53
CA ALA A 131 37.85 -20.02 4.65
C ALA A 131 38.30 -20.93 3.47
N GLY A 132 38.91 -20.37 2.41
CA GLY A 132 39.26 -21.11 1.20
C GLY A 132 38.05 -21.54 0.35
N GLU A 133 36.89 -20.92 0.55
CA GLU A 133 35.66 -21.23 -0.16
C GLU A 133 35.47 -20.34 -1.40
N ARG A 134 34.81 -20.88 -2.44
CA ARG A 134 34.49 -20.11 -3.64
C ARG A 134 33.30 -19.18 -3.39
N PHE A 135 33.53 -17.87 -3.49
CA PHE A 135 32.46 -16.89 -3.38
C PHE A 135 31.46 -17.00 -4.55
N PRO A 136 30.14 -17.01 -4.29
CA PRO A 136 29.12 -17.16 -5.33
C PRO A 136 29.03 -15.93 -6.25
N ALA A 137 28.58 -16.16 -7.49
CA ALA A 137 28.27 -15.06 -8.41
C ALA A 137 26.98 -14.35 -7.94
N LEU A 138 27.04 -13.02 -7.86
CA LEU A 138 25.95 -12.17 -7.41
C LEU A 138 25.29 -11.46 -8.59
N ARG A 139 24.01 -11.13 -8.46
CA ARG A 139 23.20 -10.49 -9.51
C ARG A 139 23.54 -9.02 -9.69
N VAL A 140 23.90 -8.36 -8.60
CA VAL A 140 24.33 -6.97 -8.60
C VAL A 140 25.85 -6.94 -8.65
N GLU A 141 26.42 -6.24 -9.63
CA GLU A 141 27.87 -6.03 -9.71
C GLU A 141 28.27 -4.80 -8.89
N LEU A 142 29.41 -4.89 -8.20
CA LEU A 142 30.00 -3.73 -7.52
C LEU A 142 30.56 -2.76 -8.58
N PRO A 143 30.41 -1.44 -8.38
CA PRO A 143 31.01 -0.47 -9.27
C PRO A 143 32.54 -0.48 -9.13
N GLU A 144 33.23 -0.59 -10.25
CA GLU A 144 34.70 -0.52 -10.31
C GLU A 144 35.20 0.93 -10.36
N ASP A 145 34.36 1.84 -10.86
CA ASP A 145 34.71 3.23 -11.10
C ASP A 145 33.61 4.22 -10.68
N THR A 146 33.97 5.50 -10.65
CA THR A 146 33.07 6.58 -10.24
C THR A 146 31.86 6.77 -11.16
N MET A 147 31.95 6.34 -12.43
CA MET A 147 30.87 6.47 -13.41
C MET A 147 29.81 5.38 -13.23
N GLN A 148 30.23 4.13 -13.05
CA GLN A 148 29.36 3.01 -12.71
C GLN A 148 28.64 3.26 -11.39
N MET A 149 29.32 3.85 -10.40
CA MET A 149 28.67 4.25 -9.15
C MET A 149 27.60 5.34 -9.39
N ALA A 150 27.86 6.31 -10.25
CA ALA A 150 26.88 7.34 -10.60
C ALA A 150 25.65 6.74 -11.32
N GLU A 151 25.87 5.80 -12.25
CA GLU A 151 24.80 5.09 -12.96
C GLU A 151 23.91 4.27 -11.99
N ILE A 152 24.53 3.51 -11.08
CA ILE A 152 23.81 2.79 -10.03
C ILE A 152 23.02 3.79 -9.17
N MET A 153 23.63 4.91 -8.79
CA MET A 153 23.00 5.93 -7.96
C MET A 153 21.78 6.61 -8.62
N GLN A 154 21.78 6.75 -9.94
CA GLN A 154 20.63 7.26 -10.71
C GLN A 154 19.48 6.23 -10.74
N ASN A 155 19.81 4.94 -10.84
CA ASN A 155 18.84 3.85 -10.92
C ASN A 155 18.42 3.26 -9.55
N LEU A 156 18.92 3.80 -8.44
CA LEU A 156 18.68 3.32 -7.08
C LEU A 156 17.21 3.24 -6.67
N ASN A 157 16.35 4.06 -7.26
CA ASN A 157 14.92 4.07 -6.95
C ASN A 157 14.12 3.06 -7.80
N GLY A 158 14.77 2.38 -8.75
CA GLY A 158 14.15 1.35 -9.58
C GLY A 158 13.91 0.06 -8.78
N GLY A 159 12.69 -0.46 -8.82
CA GLY A 159 12.30 -1.67 -8.07
C GLY A 159 13.15 -2.89 -8.40
N THR A 160 13.54 -3.06 -9.67
CA THR A 160 14.35 -4.19 -10.14
C THR A 160 15.74 -4.25 -9.52
N PHE A 161 16.38 -3.10 -9.25
CA PHE A 161 17.70 -3.07 -8.62
C PHE A 161 17.63 -3.52 -7.16
N LEU A 162 16.70 -2.95 -6.39
CA LEU A 162 16.54 -3.28 -4.97
C LEU A 162 16.14 -4.76 -4.79
N ASP A 163 15.25 -5.28 -5.65
CA ASP A 163 14.87 -6.69 -5.63
C ASP A 163 16.07 -7.62 -5.84
N ASN A 164 16.98 -7.25 -6.74
CA ASN A 164 18.21 -8.02 -6.96
C ASN A 164 19.16 -7.94 -5.77
N VAL A 165 19.28 -6.77 -5.12
CA VAL A 165 20.05 -6.61 -3.88
C VAL A 165 19.51 -7.50 -2.76
N PHE A 166 18.18 -7.53 -2.55
CA PHE A 166 17.59 -8.40 -1.53
C PHE A 166 17.75 -9.90 -1.83
N LYS A 167 17.72 -10.29 -3.11
CA LYS A 167 18.03 -11.67 -3.51
C LYS A 167 19.51 -12.00 -3.24
N ASP A 168 20.42 -11.10 -3.56
CA ASP A 168 21.84 -11.29 -3.25
C ASP A 168 22.12 -11.32 -1.75
N PHE A 169 21.35 -10.60 -0.92
CA PHE A 169 21.46 -10.71 0.54
C PHE A 169 21.26 -12.15 1.02
N ASN A 170 20.32 -12.89 0.43
CA ASN A 170 20.13 -14.31 0.73
C ASN A 170 21.35 -15.16 0.31
N THR A 171 21.99 -14.80 -0.80
CA THR A 171 23.16 -15.51 -1.32
C THR A 171 24.42 -15.27 -0.48
N ILE A 172 24.60 -14.06 0.05
CA ILE A 172 25.75 -13.75 0.92
C ILE A 172 25.52 -14.15 2.38
N ALA A 173 24.26 -14.38 2.79
CA ALA A 173 23.92 -14.62 4.18
C ALA A 173 24.64 -15.79 4.88
N PRO A 174 25.00 -16.91 4.22
CA PRO A 174 25.76 -17.98 4.84
C PRO A 174 27.16 -17.56 5.32
N PHE A 175 27.75 -16.53 4.72
CA PHE A 175 29.09 -16.04 5.04
C PHE A 175 29.11 -14.99 6.16
N ILE A 176 27.94 -14.68 6.75
CA ILE A 176 27.79 -13.66 7.80
C ILE A 176 27.04 -14.31 8.95
N ASN A 177 27.71 -14.45 10.10
CA ASN A 177 27.18 -15.22 11.22
C ASN A 177 25.85 -14.64 11.70
N GLY A 178 24.84 -15.49 11.86
CA GLY A 178 23.49 -15.09 12.28
C GLY A 178 22.64 -14.38 11.23
N PHE A 179 23.24 -13.87 10.15
CA PHE A 179 22.51 -13.10 9.15
C PHE A 179 21.53 -13.97 8.35
N ALA A 180 21.89 -15.23 8.05
CA ALA A 180 21.00 -16.18 7.40
C ALA A 180 19.67 -16.37 8.13
N GLN A 181 19.68 -16.43 9.47
CA GLN A 181 18.47 -16.58 10.27
C GLN A 181 17.53 -15.38 10.12
N ILE A 182 18.10 -14.19 9.88
CA ILE A 182 17.35 -12.94 9.79
C ILE A 182 16.82 -12.73 8.38
N VAL A 183 17.66 -12.89 7.36
CA VAL A 183 17.28 -12.65 5.95
C VAL A 183 16.32 -13.72 5.43
N THR A 184 16.48 -14.98 5.85
CA THR A 184 15.61 -16.09 5.40
C THR A 184 14.35 -16.25 6.25
N SER A 185 14.24 -15.50 7.35
CA SER A 185 13.02 -15.51 8.16
C SER A 185 11.82 -15.05 7.33
N GLN A 186 10.70 -15.78 7.41
CA GLN A 186 9.42 -15.32 6.86
C GLN A 186 8.67 -14.39 7.84
N LEU A 187 9.35 -13.96 8.90
CA LEU A 187 8.77 -13.11 9.92
C LEU A 187 8.51 -11.71 9.35
N LYS A 188 7.44 -11.08 9.84
CA LYS A 188 7.22 -9.66 9.55
C LYS A 188 8.36 -8.86 10.17
N PRO A 189 8.73 -7.70 9.59
CA PRO A 189 9.83 -6.92 10.17
C PRO A 189 9.56 -6.50 11.63
N GLU A 190 8.29 -6.36 12.04
CA GLU A 190 7.86 -6.11 13.42
C GLU A 190 8.28 -7.19 14.43
N GLU A 191 8.30 -8.45 13.99
CA GLU A 191 8.67 -9.61 14.80
C GLU A 191 10.17 -9.95 14.63
N LEU A 192 10.72 -9.61 13.47
CA LEU A 192 12.13 -9.85 13.15
C LEU A 192 13.08 -8.92 13.91
N ILE A 193 12.68 -7.66 14.11
CA ILE A 193 13.48 -6.68 14.85
C ILE A 193 13.74 -7.12 16.30
N PRO A 194 12.74 -7.47 17.13
CA PRO A 194 13.00 -7.92 18.50
C PRO A 194 13.81 -9.23 18.53
N ALA A 195 13.51 -10.19 17.66
CA ALA A 195 14.28 -11.44 17.58
C ALA A 195 15.75 -11.21 17.20
N GLY A 196 16.02 -10.31 16.26
CA GLY A 196 17.37 -9.93 15.88
C GLY A 196 18.11 -9.16 16.99
N LEU A 197 17.42 -8.28 17.72
CA LEU A 197 18.00 -7.60 18.88
C LEU A 197 18.32 -8.56 20.04
N ASP A 198 17.48 -9.57 20.24
CA ASP A 198 17.72 -10.63 21.23
C ASP A 198 18.94 -11.48 20.85
N TYR A 199 19.11 -11.80 19.57
CA TYR A 199 20.32 -12.48 19.07
C TYR A 199 21.60 -11.68 19.37
N LEU A 200 21.54 -10.36 19.22
CA LEU A 200 22.66 -9.45 19.46
C LEU A 200 22.94 -9.17 20.95
N ARG A 201 22.03 -9.55 21.85
CA ARG A 201 22.10 -9.20 23.26
C ARG A 201 23.28 -9.91 23.95
N GLY A 202 24.15 -9.12 24.59
CA GLY A 202 25.28 -9.66 25.37
C GLY A 202 26.48 -10.14 24.53
N ARG A 203 26.49 -9.86 23.22
CA ARG A 203 27.62 -10.14 22.33
C ARG A 203 28.47 -8.91 22.10
N GLU A 204 29.75 -9.10 21.82
CA GLU A 204 30.60 -8.03 21.30
C GLU A 204 30.17 -7.66 19.88
N ILE A 205 30.20 -6.35 19.57
CA ILE A 205 29.71 -5.85 18.29
C ILE A 205 30.81 -5.96 17.23
N GLY A 206 30.91 -7.15 16.62
CA GLY A 206 31.76 -7.43 15.47
C GLY A 206 31.16 -6.94 14.15
N TYR A 207 31.79 -7.30 13.03
CA TYR A 207 31.29 -6.92 11.70
C TYR A 207 29.97 -7.61 11.35
N ASP A 208 29.81 -8.88 11.74
CA ASP A 208 28.57 -9.66 11.58
C ASP A 208 27.39 -8.94 12.26
N GLU A 209 27.56 -8.62 13.55
CA GLU A 209 26.56 -7.95 14.38
C GLU A 209 26.18 -6.57 13.81
N GLN A 210 27.16 -5.82 13.30
CA GLN A 210 26.92 -4.50 12.70
C GLN A 210 26.15 -4.58 11.39
N ILE A 211 26.42 -5.59 10.56
CA ILE A 211 25.69 -5.83 9.31
C ILE A 211 24.23 -6.19 9.61
N ILE A 212 24.02 -7.08 10.60
CA ILE A 212 22.69 -7.43 11.08
C ILE A 212 21.94 -6.19 11.59
N LEU A 213 22.57 -5.41 12.46
CA LEU A 213 21.95 -4.22 13.04
C LEU A 213 21.58 -3.19 11.96
N ALA A 214 22.46 -2.99 10.98
CA ALA A 214 22.21 -2.09 9.85
C ALA A 214 21.06 -2.58 8.96
N TYR A 215 20.97 -3.89 8.74
CA TYR A 215 19.86 -4.49 8.00
C TYR A 215 18.53 -4.29 8.71
N LEU A 216 18.48 -4.52 10.02
CA LEU A 216 17.28 -4.30 10.84
C LEU A 216 16.85 -2.82 10.87
N ASP A 217 17.78 -1.88 10.97
CA ASP A 217 17.50 -0.43 10.90
C ASP A 217 16.83 -0.05 9.56
N ILE A 218 17.33 -0.62 8.45
CA ILE A 218 16.75 -0.40 7.12
C ILE A 218 15.34 -0.99 7.01
N LEU A 219 15.12 -2.19 7.53
CA LEU A 219 13.79 -2.81 7.52
C LEU A 219 12.78 -1.99 8.33
N LEU A 220 13.19 -1.43 9.47
CA LEU A 220 12.37 -0.53 10.27
C LEU A 220 12.00 0.74 9.49
N ASP A 221 12.98 1.37 8.84
CA ASP A 221 12.75 2.54 8.00
C ASP A 221 11.76 2.27 6.85
N LEU A 222 11.86 1.09 6.22
CA LEU A 222 10.94 0.66 5.15
C LEU A 222 9.51 0.51 5.67
N ASN A 223 9.33 -0.08 6.85
CA ASN A 223 8.02 -0.18 7.49
C ASN A 223 7.43 1.19 7.81
N MET A 224 8.22 2.08 8.41
CA MET A 224 7.77 3.45 8.70
C MET A 224 7.35 4.20 7.44
N LEU A 225 8.05 3.99 6.31
CA LEU A 225 7.69 4.59 5.03
C LEU A 225 6.36 4.05 4.51
N LYS A 226 6.14 2.73 4.62
CA LYS A 226 4.89 2.07 4.22
C LYS A 226 3.72 2.61 5.03
N ASP A 227 3.84 2.65 6.36
CA ASP A 227 2.79 3.16 7.26
C ASP A 227 2.45 4.62 6.96
N LYS A 228 3.47 5.45 6.69
CA LYS A 228 3.27 6.85 6.31
C LYS A 228 2.51 6.98 4.99
N LYS A 229 2.76 6.10 4.02
CA LYS A 229 2.03 6.07 2.74
C LYS A 229 0.58 5.67 2.97
N GLU A 230 0.33 4.61 3.72
CA GLU A 230 -1.03 4.14 4.06
C GLU A 230 -1.82 5.22 4.81
N LEU A 231 -1.20 5.90 5.78
CA LEU A 231 -1.80 7.02 6.50
C LEU A 231 -2.18 8.17 5.56
N LYS A 232 -1.32 8.52 4.59
CA LYS A 232 -1.59 9.57 3.61
C LYS A 232 -2.77 9.20 2.72
N GLU A 233 -2.84 7.96 2.24
CA GLU A 233 -3.94 7.46 1.43
C GLU A 233 -5.26 7.44 2.21
N ALA A 234 -5.23 7.00 3.48
CA ALA A 234 -6.39 7.03 4.36
C ALA A 234 -6.91 8.45 4.59
N LYS A 235 -6.02 9.42 4.84
CA LYS A 235 -6.39 10.85 4.97
C LYS A 235 -7.00 11.40 3.69
N GLN A 236 -6.46 11.04 2.53
CA GLN A 236 -6.99 11.47 1.24
C GLN A 236 -8.39 10.92 0.99
N LYS A 237 -8.61 9.63 1.25
CA LYS A 237 -9.94 8.99 1.16
C LYS A 237 -10.93 9.64 2.13
N ALA A 238 -10.53 9.88 3.38
CA ALA A 238 -11.36 10.58 4.35
C ALA A 238 -11.77 11.98 3.87
N LYS A 239 -10.84 12.75 3.29
CA LYS A 239 -11.15 14.07 2.70
C LYS A 239 -12.15 13.96 1.55
N GLN A 240 -11.96 13.00 0.64
CA GLN A 240 -12.89 12.76 -0.47
C GLN A 240 -14.30 12.41 0.03
N ILE A 241 -14.41 11.54 1.03
CA ILE A 241 -15.70 11.18 1.63
C ILE A 241 -16.39 12.41 2.23
N VAL A 242 -15.66 13.25 2.96
CA VAL A 242 -16.21 14.49 3.54
C VAL A 242 -16.69 15.44 2.45
N ASP A 243 -15.91 15.61 1.39
CA ASP A 243 -16.28 16.47 0.26
C ASP A 243 -17.50 15.91 -0.50
N ASP A 244 -17.61 14.60 -0.64
CA ASP A 244 -18.75 13.95 -1.28
C ASP A 244 -20.02 14.04 -0.42
N ILE A 245 -19.91 13.87 0.90
CA ILE A 245 -21.02 14.10 1.84
C ILE A 245 -21.53 15.54 1.70
N ARG A 246 -20.62 16.54 1.74
CA ARG A 246 -21.01 17.95 1.58
C ARG A 246 -21.69 18.23 0.24
N LYS A 247 -21.21 17.62 -0.85
CA LYS A 247 -21.85 17.74 -2.18
C LYS A 247 -23.24 17.12 -2.18
N LEU A 248 -23.42 15.96 -1.56
CA LEU A 248 -24.72 15.28 -1.46
C LEU A 248 -25.69 16.08 -0.59
N GLU A 249 -25.25 16.60 0.55
CA GLU A 249 -26.06 17.46 1.42
C GLU A 249 -26.52 18.73 0.68
N LYS A 250 -25.61 19.38 -0.05
CA LYS A 250 -25.95 20.56 -0.87
C LYS A 250 -26.92 20.20 -2.01
N LYS A 251 -26.76 19.04 -2.64
CA LYS A 251 -27.73 18.54 -3.65
C LYS A 251 -29.10 18.26 -3.03
N GLU A 252 -29.15 17.63 -1.86
CA GLU A 252 -30.37 17.35 -1.12
C GLU A 252 -31.07 18.66 -0.70
N GLU A 253 -30.31 19.64 -0.21
CA GLU A 253 -30.83 20.97 0.15
C GLU A 253 -31.39 21.70 -1.08
N ASN A 254 -30.66 21.71 -2.19
CA ASN A 254 -31.13 22.31 -3.44
C ASN A 254 -32.40 21.62 -3.95
N MET A 255 -32.46 20.28 -3.91
CA MET A 255 -33.68 19.54 -4.27
C MET A 255 -34.85 19.93 -3.36
N ARG A 256 -34.67 19.89 -2.03
CA ARG A 256 -35.70 20.29 -1.06
C ARG A 256 -36.23 21.71 -1.37
N ASN A 257 -35.33 22.66 -1.60
CA ASN A 257 -35.70 24.04 -1.92
C ASN A 257 -36.46 24.16 -3.24
N ASN A 258 -36.12 23.35 -4.26
CA ASN A 258 -36.85 23.32 -5.52
C ASN A 258 -38.28 22.78 -5.36
N PHE A 259 -38.44 21.69 -4.59
CA PHE A 259 -39.75 21.14 -4.25
C PHE A 259 -40.61 22.14 -3.49
N ILE A 260 -40.04 22.80 -2.47
CA ILE A 260 -40.74 23.82 -1.66
C ILE A 260 -41.23 24.95 -2.56
N LYS A 261 -40.35 25.52 -3.40
CA LYS A 261 -40.70 26.60 -4.33
C LYS A 261 -41.80 26.19 -5.31
N ALA A 262 -41.77 24.95 -5.81
CA ALA A 262 -42.78 24.47 -6.76
C ALA A 262 -44.18 24.34 -6.11
N ILE A 263 -44.24 23.92 -4.85
CA ILE A 263 -45.50 23.84 -4.08
C ILE A 263 -45.99 25.24 -3.73
N GLU A 264 -45.11 26.12 -3.26
CA GLU A 264 -45.45 27.51 -2.92
C GLU A 264 -46.04 28.27 -4.12
N ARG A 265 -45.49 28.09 -5.32
CA ARG A 265 -46.01 28.68 -6.58
C ARG A 265 -47.45 28.26 -6.92
N LYS A 266 -47.90 27.11 -6.43
CA LYS A 266 -49.28 26.63 -6.65
C LYS A 266 -50.24 27.08 -5.54
N HIS A 267 -49.73 27.77 -4.51
CA HIS A 267 -50.52 28.32 -3.41
C HIS A 267 -51.45 27.30 -2.74
N PHE A 268 -50.98 26.05 -2.58
CA PHE A 268 -51.71 25.07 -1.77
C PHE A 268 -51.81 25.54 -0.31
N PRO A 269 -52.94 25.29 0.40
CA PRO A 269 -53.13 25.69 1.80
C PRO A 269 -52.42 24.72 2.74
N VAL A 270 -51.11 24.53 2.57
CA VAL A 270 -50.23 23.66 3.36
C VAL A 270 -48.90 24.36 3.62
N ASP A 271 -48.19 23.96 4.67
CA ASP A 271 -46.81 24.39 4.89
C ASP A 271 -45.87 23.53 4.00
N ALA A 272 -45.45 24.10 2.88
CA ALA A 272 -44.57 23.44 1.91
C ALA A 272 -43.22 23.01 2.52
N LYS A 273 -42.66 23.82 3.44
CA LYS A 273 -41.39 23.51 4.11
C LYS A 273 -41.55 22.31 5.03
N LYS A 274 -42.60 22.30 5.84
CA LYS A 274 -42.90 21.18 6.76
C LYS A 274 -43.20 19.89 5.99
N LEU A 275 -44.00 19.99 4.92
CA LEU A 275 -44.34 18.85 4.04
C LEU A 275 -43.07 18.17 3.50
N ILE A 276 -42.19 18.95 2.86
CA ILE A 276 -40.99 18.42 2.22
C ILE A 276 -39.96 17.96 3.26
N ASN A 277 -39.74 18.70 4.34
CA ASN A 277 -38.78 18.27 5.38
C ASN A 277 -39.20 16.96 6.06
N ASN A 278 -40.50 16.78 6.36
CA ASN A 278 -41.01 15.54 6.95
C ASN A 278 -40.92 14.37 5.97
N TYR A 279 -41.21 14.61 4.68
CA TYR A 279 -41.03 13.62 3.62
C TYR A 279 -39.57 13.16 3.53
N PHE A 280 -38.60 14.08 3.40
CA PHE A 280 -37.18 13.72 3.31
C PHE A 280 -36.67 13.02 4.58
N THR A 281 -37.21 13.38 5.75
CA THR A 281 -36.86 12.71 7.02
C THR A 281 -37.32 11.25 7.03
N LEU A 282 -38.51 10.95 6.53
CA LEU A 282 -38.98 9.56 6.40
C LEU A 282 -38.26 8.83 5.27
N ALA A 283 -38.02 9.50 4.14
CA ALA A 283 -37.35 8.92 2.98
C ALA A 283 -35.91 8.47 3.27
N LYS A 284 -35.23 9.09 4.25
CA LYS A 284 -33.92 8.64 4.75
C LYS A 284 -33.96 7.26 5.40
N LYS A 285 -35.11 6.84 5.93
CA LYS A 285 -35.31 5.54 6.60
C LYS A 285 -36.01 4.54 5.68
N GLU A 286 -37.11 4.96 5.07
CA GLU A 286 -38.04 4.14 4.30
C GLU A 286 -38.42 4.87 2.99
N PRO A 287 -37.57 4.84 1.94
CA PRO A 287 -37.74 5.67 0.75
C PRO A 287 -39.02 5.35 -0.04
N GLU A 288 -39.32 4.07 -0.24
CA GLU A 288 -40.49 3.61 -1.00
C GLU A 288 -41.79 4.01 -0.30
N LYS A 289 -41.89 3.72 0.99
CA LYS A 289 -43.05 4.08 1.81
C LYS A 289 -43.22 5.58 1.94
N ALA A 290 -42.14 6.34 2.07
CA ALA A 290 -42.21 7.80 2.11
C ALA A 290 -42.82 8.35 0.83
N TYR A 291 -42.38 7.83 -0.33
CA TYR A 291 -42.91 8.25 -1.63
C TYR A 291 -44.38 7.84 -1.80
N GLU A 292 -44.73 6.59 -1.49
CA GLU A 292 -46.11 6.12 -1.55
C GLU A 292 -47.04 6.96 -0.66
N THR A 293 -46.61 7.25 0.58
CA THR A 293 -47.36 8.10 1.52
C THR A 293 -47.52 9.52 0.97
N LEU A 294 -46.49 10.06 0.29
CA LEU A 294 -46.52 11.43 -0.25
C LEU A 294 -47.53 11.57 -1.39
N ILE A 295 -47.63 10.55 -2.25
CA ILE A 295 -48.53 10.57 -3.41
C ILE A 295 -49.94 10.06 -3.11
N THR A 296 -50.16 9.42 -1.95
CA THR A 296 -51.49 8.93 -1.54
C THR A 296 -52.13 9.84 -0.51
N ASN A 297 -51.38 10.27 0.51
CA ASN A 297 -51.89 11.09 1.60
C ASN A 297 -50.84 12.10 2.11
N PRO A 298 -50.58 13.20 1.38
CA PRO A 298 -49.60 14.21 1.78
C PRO A 298 -49.92 14.90 3.11
N LEU A 299 -51.16 14.83 3.62
CA LEU A 299 -51.52 15.31 4.96
C LEU A 299 -50.71 14.67 6.08
N PHE A 300 -50.23 13.44 5.88
CA PHE A 300 -49.36 12.75 6.82
C PHE A 300 -48.10 13.58 7.12
N PHE A 301 -47.58 14.29 6.12
CA PHE A 301 -46.36 15.10 6.26
C PHE A 301 -46.64 16.55 6.66
N SER A 302 -47.78 17.12 6.25
CA SER A 302 -48.21 18.45 6.70
C SER A 302 -49.73 18.59 6.66
N PRO A 303 -50.38 19.01 7.76
CA PRO A 303 -51.82 19.26 7.77
C PRO A 303 -52.20 20.44 6.86
N ILE A 304 -53.46 20.46 6.41
CA ILE A 304 -54.04 21.60 5.69
C ILE A 304 -54.30 22.74 6.68
N LEU A 305 -53.88 23.94 6.28
CA LEU A 305 -54.11 25.18 7.00
C LEU A 305 -55.46 25.73 6.57
N ILE A 306 -56.49 25.53 7.41
CA ILE A 306 -57.88 25.92 7.14
C ILE A 306 -57.97 27.43 6.86
N GLU A 307 -57.16 28.24 7.54
CA GLU A 307 -57.09 29.69 7.38
C GLU A 307 -56.65 30.13 5.98
N LYS A 308 -55.84 29.31 5.30
CA LYS A 308 -55.31 29.59 3.96
C LYS A 308 -56.17 28.98 2.85
N MET A 309 -57.26 28.29 3.19
CA MET A 309 -58.15 27.73 2.18
C MET A 309 -58.93 28.83 1.46
N PRO A 310 -59.16 28.68 0.13
CA PRO A 310 -59.97 29.62 -0.62
C PRO A 310 -61.38 29.69 -0.01
N LYS A 311 -61.81 30.91 0.30
CA LYS A 311 -63.14 31.17 0.86
C LYS A 311 -64.20 30.82 -0.18
N LYS A 312 -65.17 29.99 0.19
CA LYS A 312 -66.34 29.68 -0.65
C LYS A 312 -67.35 30.83 -0.60
N PHE A 313 -68.04 31.05 -1.72
CA PHE A 313 -69.06 32.09 -1.86
C PHE A 313 -68.59 33.46 -1.32
N PHE A 314 -67.43 33.97 -1.76
CA PHE A 314 -66.90 35.26 -1.31
C PHE A 314 -66.72 35.42 0.22
N GLY A 315 -66.63 34.32 0.98
CA GLY A 315 -66.50 34.36 2.44
C GLY A 315 -67.77 34.06 3.22
N LEU A 316 -68.90 33.79 2.54
CA LEU A 316 -70.16 33.46 3.20
C LEU A 316 -70.19 32.02 3.77
N ALA A 317 -69.34 31.11 3.29
CA ALA A 317 -69.28 29.73 3.78
C ALA A 317 -67.88 29.38 4.32
N LYS A 318 -67.82 28.84 5.55
CA LYS A 318 -66.57 28.34 6.15
C LYS A 318 -66.10 27.08 5.41
N PRO A 319 -64.78 26.87 5.25
CA PRO A 319 -64.25 25.65 4.65
C PRO A 319 -64.69 24.41 5.43
N THR A 320 -65.14 23.35 4.74
CA THR A 320 -65.60 22.11 5.37
C THR A 320 -64.52 21.00 5.31
N PRO A 321 -64.63 19.92 6.11
CA PRO A 321 -63.72 18.78 6.03
C PRO A 321 -63.66 18.11 4.65
N GLN A 322 -64.76 18.14 3.88
CA GLN A 322 -64.79 17.62 2.50
C GLN A 322 -63.88 18.43 1.56
N ASP A 323 -63.77 19.74 1.79
CA ASP A 323 -62.90 20.61 1.00
C ASP A 323 -61.42 20.33 1.26
N ALA A 324 -61.07 20.07 2.52
CA ALA A 324 -59.74 19.64 2.89
C ALA A 324 -59.37 18.30 2.20
N GLN A 325 -60.30 17.35 2.10
CA GLN A 325 -60.06 16.10 1.36
C GLN A 325 -59.88 16.32 -0.14
N ALA A 326 -60.63 17.23 -0.76
CA ALA A 326 -60.49 17.56 -2.17
C ALA A 326 -59.10 18.19 -2.46
N VAL A 327 -58.68 19.13 -1.62
CA VAL A 327 -57.35 19.75 -1.70
C VAL A 327 -56.23 18.71 -1.51
N ASN A 328 -56.40 17.76 -0.58
CA ASN A 328 -55.43 16.69 -0.37
C ASN A 328 -55.24 15.83 -1.63
N LYS A 329 -56.33 15.45 -2.31
CA LYS A 329 -56.27 14.70 -3.58
C LYS A 329 -55.59 15.50 -4.70
N GLN A 330 -55.84 16.80 -4.77
CA GLN A 330 -55.19 17.69 -5.74
C GLN A 330 -53.69 17.83 -5.48
N LEU A 331 -53.31 18.03 -4.21
CA LEU A 331 -51.92 18.10 -3.78
C LEU A 331 -51.19 16.77 -4.08
N ALA A 332 -51.78 15.65 -3.72
CA ALA A 332 -51.25 14.31 -4.01
C ALA A 332 -51.00 14.09 -5.51
N SER A 333 -51.99 14.45 -6.34
CA SER A 333 -51.89 14.37 -7.80
C SER A 333 -50.82 15.30 -8.37
N PHE A 334 -50.66 16.49 -7.79
CA PHE A 334 -49.62 17.43 -8.17
C PHE A 334 -48.23 16.89 -7.82
N LEU A 335 -48.04 16.41 -6.60
CA LEU A 335 -46.77 15.83 -6.14
C LEU A 335 -46.36 14.60 -6.96
N LYS A 336 -47.32 13.76 -7.37
CA LYS A 336 -47.08 12.64 -8.29
C LYS A 336 -46.56 13.07 -9.66
N LYS A 337 -47.00 14.23 -10.15
CA LYS A 337 -46.56 14.81 -11.44
C LYS A 337 -45.29 15.66 -11.30
N LEU A 338 -44.95 16.05 -10.07
CA LEU A 338 -43.80 16.90 -9.80
C LEU A 338 -42.52 16.06 -9.88
N LYS A 339 -42.01 15.90 -11.10
CA LYS A 339 -40.67 15.38 -11.35
C LYS A 339 -39.66 16.52 -11.18
N ALA A 340 -38.66 16.30 -10.33
CA ALA A 340 -37.46 17.12 -10.29
C ALA A 340 -36.45 16.62 -11.32
#